data_AF-A0A520ACJ1-F1
#
_entry.id   AF-A0A520ACJ1-F1
#
_cell.length_a   1.000
_cell.length_b   1.000
_cell.length_c   1.000
_cell.angle_alpha   90.00
_cell.angle_beta   90.00
_cell.angle_gamma   90.00
#
_symmetry.space_group_name_H-M   'P 1'
#
loop_
_entity.id
_entity.type
_entity.pdbx_description
1 polymer ?
#
loop_
_entity_poly.entity_id
_entity_poly.type
_entity_poly.pdbx_seq_one_letter_code
_entity_poly.pdbx_strand_id
1 'polypeptide(L)'
;MQPLLAQQTPTPPTETIKTATTRTPTEQQVIDLSKTKWDWMADKKVDSLATLFDDRAMFTHMGGTWGKDQELATIKSGGIWYKKASLYAVDVRVFGDTAIVLEDMDLEAVVGARTVT
;
A
#
# COMPACT_ATOMS: atom_id res chain seq x y z
N MET A 1 22.88 39.28 -6.81
CA MET A 1 21.71 38.38 -6.88
C MET A 1 22.20 37.04 -7.41
N GLN A 2 22.08 35.96 -6.65
CA GLN A 2 22.37 34.61 -7.14
C GLN A 2 21.12 34.09 -7.85
N PRO A 3 21.21 33.53 -9.07
CA PRO A 3 20.07 32.94 -9.74
C PRO A 3 19.58 31.71 -8.95
N LEU A 4 18.27 31.64 -8.75
CA LEU A 4 17.59 30.48 -8.16
C LEU A 4 17.81 29.29 -9.11
N LEU A 5 18.62 28.32 -8.71
CA LEU A 5 18.73 27.05 -9.41
C LEU A 5 17.36 26.36 -9.31
N ALA A 6 16.61 26.37 -10.41
CA ALA A 6 15.45 25.49 -10.54
C ALA A 6 15.93 24.05 -10.34
N GLN A 7 15.39 23.35 -9.34
CA GLN A 7 15.66 21.94 -9.16
C GLN A 7 15.19 21.22 -10.42
N GLN A 8 16.14 20.66 -11.17
CA GLN A 8 15.84 19.87 -12.36
C GLN A 8 14.93 18.72 -11.97
N THR A 9 13.88 18.48 -12.74
CA THR A 9 12.99 17.33 -12.50
C THR A 9 13.83 16.05 -12.51
N PRO A 10 13.79 15.23 -11.44
CA PRO A 10 14.57 14.00 -11.41
C PRO A 10 14.15 13.08 -12.55
N THR A 11 15.13 12.37 -13.11
CA THR A 11 14.88 11.39 -14.17
C THR A 11 13.97 10.29 -13.63
N PRO A 12 13.00 9.77 -14.43
CA PRO A 12 12.11 8.71 -13.97
C PRO A 12 12.88 7.46 -13.50
N PRO A 13 12.40 6.75 -12.46
CA PRO A 13 13.00 5.49 -12.04
C PRO A 13 13.02 4.48 -13.20
N THR A 14 14.10 3.72 -13.34
CA THR A 14 14.22 2.65 -14.34
C THR A 14 13.94 1.26 -13.75
N GLU A 15 13.91 1.13 -12.42
CA GLU A 15 13.59 -0.15 -11.75
C GLU A 15 12.11 -0.49 -11.87
N THR A 16 11.81 -1.74 -12.22
CA THR A 16 10.46 -2.31 -12.22
C THR A 16 10.42 -3.49 -11.26
N ILE A 17 9.32 -3.65 -10.55
CA ILE A 17 9.13 -4.76 -9.59
C ILE A 17 9.12 -6.07 -10.37
N LYS A 18 9.91 -7.05 -9.93
CA LYS A 18 9.96 -8.39 -10.50
C LYS A 18 9.65 -9.41 -9.43
N THR A 19 8.71 -10.30 -9.72
CA THR A 19 8.37 -11.39 -8.82
C THR A 19 9.53 -12.39 -8.74
N ALA A 20 10.11 -12.57 -7.55
CA ALA A 20 11.14 -13.57 -7.32
C ALA A 20 10.60 -15.00 -7.57
N THR A 21 11.42 -15.84 -8.20
CA THR A 21 11.08 -17.23 -8.53
C THR A 21 11.28 -18.19 -7.36
N THR A 22 11.98 -17.77 -6.31
CA THR A 22 12.21 -18.54 -5.08
C THR A 22 12.06 -17.58 -3.90
N ARG A 23 11.41 -18.04 -2.84
CA ARG A 23 11.16 -17.25 -1.62
C ARG A 23 11.47 -18.07 -0.39
N THR A 24 11.96 -17.40 0.63
CA THR A 24 12.04 -17.96 1.97
C THR A 24 10.64 -18.15 2.56
N PRO A 25 10.47 -19.03 3.56
CA PRO A 25 9.19 -19.18 4.25
C PRO A 25 8.66 -17.87 4.85
N THR A 26 9.56 -17.03 5.41
CA THR A 26 9.21 -15.72 5.97
C THR A 26 8.70 -14.77 4.90
N GLU A 27 9.37 -14.67 3.75
CA GLU A 27 8.90 -13.85 2.62
C GLU A 27 7.52 -14.31 2.16
N GLN A 28 7.28 -15.61 2.07
CA GLN A 28 5.98 -16.15 1.67
C GLN A 28 4.87 -15.80 2.68
N GLN A 29 5.13 -15.90 3.98
CA GLN A 29 4.19 -15.49 5.04
C GLN A 29 3.84 -13.99 4.94
N VAL A 30 4.84 -13.14 4.69
CA VAL A 30 4.62 -11.69 4.52
C VAL A 30 3.77 -11.39 3.28
N ILE A 31 4.01 -12.09 2.16
CA ILE A 31 3.20 -11.96 0.95
C ILE A 31 1.75 -12.38 1.20
N ASP A 32 1.55 -13.50 1.88
CA ASP A 32 0.22 -14.02 2.16
C ASP A 32 -0.54 -13.10 3.12
N LEU A 33 0.15 -12.49 4.09
CA LEU A 33 -0.41 -11.44 4.94
C LEU A 33 -0.76 -10.18 4.13
N SER A 34 0.10 -9.75 3.19
CA SER A 34 -0.19 -8.58 2.34
C SER A 34 -1.43 -8.79 1.48
N LYS A 35 -1.58 -9.98 0.86
CA LYS A 35 -2.79 -10.36 0.11
C LYS A 35 -4.02 -10.35 0.99
N THR A 36 -3.92 -10.97 2.16
CA THR A 36 -5.02 -11.03 3.13
C THR A 36 -5.42 -9.63 3.61
N LYS A 37 -4.46 -8.73 3.81
CA LYS A 37 -4.72 -7.31 4.11
C LYS A 37 -5.57 -6.68 3.00
N TRP A 38 -5.22 -6.87 1.73
CA TRP A 38 -6.03 -6.33 0.62
C TRP A 38 -7.45 -6.90 0.58
N ASP A 39 -7.62 -8.18 0.86
CA ASP A 39 -8.96 -8.79 1.00
C ASP A 39 -9.74 -8.15 2.17
N TRP A 40 -9.08 -7.88 3.29
CA TRP A 40 -9.70 -7.17 4.42
C TRP A 40 -10.07 -5.72 4.10
N MET A 41 -9.26 -5.02 3.29
CA MET A 41 -9.60 -3.68 2.81
C MET A 41 -10.85 -3.70 1.93
N ALA A 42 -10.97 -4.70 1.04
CA ALA A 42 -12.14 -4.91 0.19
C ALA A 42 -13.40 -5.28 0.98
N ASP A 43 -13.26 -6.15 1.97
CA ASP A 43 -14.37 -6.56 2.84
C ASP A 43 -14.67 -5.53 3.96
N LYS A 44 -13.91 -4.44 4.06
CA LYS A 44 -13.97 -3.46 5.16
C LYS A 44 -13.87 -4.11 6.55
N LYS A 45 -13.02 -5.13 6.70
CA LYS A 45 -12.77 -5.85 7.97
C LYS A 45 -11.88 -5.04 8.92
N VAL A 46 -12.45 -3.95 9.43
CA VAL A 46 -11.74 -2.95 10.25
C VAL A 46 -11.15 -3.52 11.53
N ASP A 47 -11.74 -4.58 12.12
CA ASP A 47 -11.20 -5.20 13.33
C ASP A 47 -9.90 -5.97 13.04
N SER A 48 -9.85 -6.69 11.92
CA SER A 48 -8.63 -7.36 11.44
C SER A 48 -7.54 -6.33 11.09
N LEU A 49 -7.92 -5.26 10.41
CA LEU A 49 -7.02 -4.17 10.04
C LEU A 49 -6.50 -3.41 11.26
N ALA A 50 -7.34 -3.19 12.28
CA ALA A 50 -6.95 -2.57 13.54
C ALA A 50 -5.93 -3.41 14.32
N THR A 51 -6.00 -4.74 14.20
CA THR A 51 -5.01 -5.65 14.78
C THR A 51 -3.69 -5.62 13.99
N LEU A 52 -3.78 -5.51 12.66
CA LEU A 52 -2.61 -5.49 11.78
C LEU A 52 -1.81 -4.17 11.85
N PHE A 53 -2.49 -3.04 11.93
CA PHE A 53 -1.85 -1.73 11.86
C PHE A 53 -1.33 -1.29 13.24
N ASP A 54 -0.04 -0.93 13.32
CA ASP A 54 0.54 -0.30 14.51
C ASP A 54 -0.11 1.07 14.76
N ASP A 55 -0.27 1.49 16.01
CA ASP A 55 -0.91 2.76 16.36
C ASP A 55 -0.13 3.99 15.86
N ARG A 56 1.15 3.81 15.51
CA ARG A 56 2.02 4.84 14.90
C ARG A 56 2.02 4.81 13.37
N ALA A 57 1.23 3.93 12.75
CA ALA A 57 1.18 3.80 11.30
C ALA A 57 0.63 5.06 10.63
N MET A 58 1.25 5.44 9.51
CA MET A 58 0.85 6.56 8.67
C MET A 58 0.55 6.06 7.25
N PHE A 59 -0.57 6.51 6.70
CA PHE A 59 -1.06 6.13 5.38
C PHE A 59 -1.02 7.35 4.47
N THR A 60 -0.30 7.24 3.35
CA THR A 60 -0.14 8.33 2.38
C THR A 60 -0.97 8.05 1.15
N HIS A 61 -1.79 9.03 0.79
CA HIS A 61 -2.72 9.02 -0.33
C HIS A 61 -2.40 10.20 -1.25
N MET A 62 -2.96 10.22 -2.46
CA MET A 62 -2.71 11.31 -3.42
C MET A 62 -3.07 12.71 -2.88
N GLY A 63 -4.02 12.79 -1.95
CA GLY A 63 -4.51 14.05 -1.38
C GLY A 63 -4.00 14.39 0.02
N GLY A 64 -3.20 13.53 0.66
CA GLY A 64 -2.71 13.77 2.01
C GLY A 64 -2.30 12.50 2.75
N THR A 65 -1.88 12.68 4.00
CA THR A 65 -1.38 11.60 4.87
C THR A 65 -2.09 11.66 6.21
N TRP A 66 -2.50 10.50 6.74
CA TRP A 66 -3.16 10.41 8.05
C TRP A 66 -2.84 9.12 8.80
N GLY A 67 -3.13 9.10 10.11
CA GLY A 67 -2.83 7.97 10.99
C GLY A 67 -3.91 6.88 10.99
N LYS A 68 -3.62 5.79 11.72
CA LYS A 68 -4.45 4.57 11.83
C LYS A 68 -5.94 4.84 12.07
N ASP A 69 -6.31 5.67 13.05
CA ASP A 69 -7.72 5.90 13.41
C ASP A 69 -8.53 6.49 12.24
N GLN A 70 -7.94 7.48 11.55
CA GLN A 70 -8.56 8.12 10.39
C GLN A 70 -8.64 7.15 9.20
N GLU A 71 -7.62 6.31 8.99
CA GLU A 71 -7.61 5.29 7.94
C GLU A 71 -8.73 4.27 8.16
N LEU A 72 -8.83 3.72 9.36
CA LEU A 72 -9.88 2.75 9.71
C LEU A 72 -11.28 3.36 9.59
N ALA A 73 -11.47 4.61 10.02
CA ALA A 73 -12.74 5.33 9.85
C ALA A 73 -13.10 5.54 8.37
N THR A 74 -12.10 5.85 7.54
CA THR A 74 -12.26 6.02 6.09
C THR A 74 -12.70 4.72 5.41
N ILE A 75 -12.06 3.60 5.75
CA ILE A 75 -12.41 2.26 5.23
C ILE A 75 -13.82 1.87 5.70
N LYS A 76 -14.10 2.04 7.00
CA LYS A 76 -15.39 1.68 7.61
C LYS A 76 -16.55 2.41 6.95
N SER A 77 -16.41 3.71 6.75
CA SER A 77 -17.44 4.55 6.11
C SER A 77 -17.54 4.29 4.60
N GLY A 78 -16.50 3.72 3.98
CA GLY A 78 -16.40 3.60 2.53
C GLY A 78 -16.07 4.91 1.82
N GLY A 79 -15.51 5.90 2.54
CA GLY A 79 -15.04 7.15 1.92
C GLY A 79 -13.96 6.89 0.87
N ILE A 80 -13.08 5.94 1.17
CA ILE A 80 -12.23 5.24 0.19
C ILE A 80 -12.49 3.75 0.39
N TRP A 81 -12.91 3.07 -0.68
CA TRP A 81 -13.20 1.65 -0.64
C TRP A 81 -12.45 0.92 -1.75
N TYR A 82 -11.38 0.23 -1.39
CA TYR A 82 -10.57 -0.59 -2.28
C TYR A 82 -11.28 -1.92 -2.57
N LYS A 83 -12.08 -1.97 -3.62
CA LYS A 83 -12.93 -3.12 -3.92
C LYS A 83 -12.16 -4.34 -4.40
N LYS A 84 -11.03 -4.13 -5.08
CA LYS A 84 -10.22 -5.21 -5.64
C LYS A 84 -8.79 -4.74 -5.87
N ALA A 85 -7.84 -5.54 -5.41
CA ALA A 85 -6.44 -5.43 -5.79
C ALA A 85 -6.09 -6.54 -6.80
N SER A 86 -5.53 -6.18 -7.94
CA SER A 86 -5.03 -7.13 -8.96
C SER A 86 -3.51 -7.04 -9.02
N LEU A 87 -2.81 -8.05 -8.50
CA LEU A 87 -1.35 -8.05 -8.39
C LEU A 87 -0.68 -8.61 -9.65
N TYR A 88 0.28 -7.87 -10.20
CA TYR A 88 1.11 -8.26 -11.34
C TYR A 88 2.49 -8.73 -10.91
N ALA A 89 3.08 -8.04 -9.93
CA ALA A 89 4.35 -8.44 -9.34
C ALA A 89 4.41 -8.19 -7.84
N VAL A 90 5.18 -9.02 -7.14
CA VAL A 90 5.46 -8.85 -5.71
C VAL A 90 6.91 -9.18 -5.40
N ASP A 91 7.59 -8.25 -4.74
CA ASP A 91 8.93 -8.41 -4.19
C ASP A 91 8.91 -8.15 -2.68
N VAL A 92 9.68 -8.93 -1.91
CA VAL A 92 9.79 -8.76 -0.46
C VAL A 92 11.25 -8.70 -0.09
N ARG A 93 11.61 -7.69 0.69
CA ARG A 93 12.98 -7.48 1.19
C ARG A 93 12.95 -7.54 2.71
N VAL A 94 13.59 -8.56 3.28
CA VAL A 94 13.65 -8.79 4.74
C VAL A 94 14.99 -8.34 5.29
N PHE A 95 14.97 -7.62 6.41
CA PHE A 95 16.15 -7.20 7.17
C PHE A 95 15.84 -7.23 8.66
N GLY A 96 16.47 -8.18 9.37
CA GLY A 96 16.16 -8.43 10.78
C GLY A 96 14.71 -8.88 10.96
N ASP A 97 13.95 -8.12 11.75
CA ASP A 97 12.52 -8.32 12.02
C ASP A 97 11.60 -7.49 11.10
N THR A 98 12.18 -6.74 10.16
CA THR A 98 11.45 -5.84 9.28
C THR A 98 11.40 -6.39 7.86
N ALA A 99 10.25 -6.22 7.19
CA ALA A 99 10.07 -6.56 5.78
C ALA A 99 9.49 -5.35 5.02
N ILE A 100 10.00 -5.11 3.81
CA ILE A 100 9.41 -4.20 2.84
C ILE A 100 8.71 -5.05 1.78
N VAL A 101 7.44 -4.77 1.54
CA VAL A 101 6.64 -5.38 0.47
C VAL A 101 6.47 -4.36 -0.64
N LEU A 102 6.92 -4.70 -1.85
CA LEU A 102 6.70 -3.90 -3.05
C LEU A 102 5.74 -4.66 -3.96
N GLU A 103 4.65 -4.03 -4.35
CA GLU A 103 3.62 -4.61 -5.21
C GLU A 103 3.42 -3.74 -6.45
N ASP A 104 3.43 -4.38 -7.62
CA ASP A 104 2.89 -3.81 -8.85
C ASP A 104 1.45 -4.31 -8.98
N MET A 105 0.49 -3.41 -8.94
CA MET A 105 -0.92 -3.75 -8.89
C MET A 105 -1.84 -2.67 -9.42
N ASP A 106 -2.99 -3.10 -9.93
CA ASP A 106 -4.15 -2.25 -10.14
C ASP A 106 -5.09 -2.31 -8.94
N LEU A 107 -5.63 -1.15 -8.58
CA LEU A 107 -6.50 -1.01 -7.43
C LEU A 107 -7.83 -0.38 -7.85
N GLU A 108 -8.86 -1.22 -7.98
CA GLU A 108 -10.22 -0.71 -8.18
C GLU A 108 -10.74 -0.16 -6.86
N ALA A 109 -11.02 1.15 -6.82
CA ALA A 109 -11.54 1.81 -5.64
C ALA A 109 -12.77 2.66 -5.93
N VAL A 110 -13.62 2.84 -4.92
CA VAL A 110 -14.67 3.86 -4.92
C VAL A 110 -14.28 4.95 -3.94
N VAL A 111 -14.25 6.19 -4.43
CA VAL A 111 -13.98 7.39 -3.63
C VAL A 111 -15.20 8.29 -3.70
N GLY A 112 -16.00 8.28 -2.63
CA GLY A 112 -17.33 8.90 -2.63
C GLY A 112 -18.24 8.26 -3.69
N ALA A 113 -18.64 9.03 -4.71
CA ALA A 113 -19.52 8.56 -5.80
C ALA A 113 -18.76 8.15 -7.08
N ARG A 114 -17.42 8.20 -7.09
CA ARG A 114 -16.59 7.92 -8.26
C ARG A 114 -15.87 6.58 -8.12
N THR A 115 -15.92 5.76 -9.16
CA THR A 115 -15.03 4.60 -9.32
C THR A 115 -13.73 5.06 -9.96
N VAL A 116 -12.61 4.59 -9.41
CA VAL A 116 -11.26 4.81 -9.94
C VAL A 116 -10.57 3.45 -10.07
N THR A 117 -9.69 3.32 -11.06
CA THR A 117 -8.91 2.12 -11.38
C THR A 117 -7.52 2.56 -11.78
#